data_AF-A0A645FEF3-F1
#
_entry.id   AF-A0A645FEF3-F1
#
_cell.length_a   1.000
_cell.length_b   1.000
_cell.length_c   1.000
_cell.angle_alpha   90.00
_cell.angle_beta   90.00
_cell.angle_gamma   90.00
#
_symmetry.space_group_name_H-M   'P 1'
#
loop_
_entity.id
_entity.type
_entity.pdbx_description
1 polymer ?
#
loop_
_entity_poly.entity_id
_entity_poly.type
_entity_poly.pdbx_seq_one_letter_code
_entity_poly.pdbx_strand_id
1 'polypeptide(L)' 'MGKKDDLEQRLIKLKLEKRELVLAGKNTGKIDELIKEVEAALKELNEFCNS' A
#
# COMPACT_ATOMS: atom_id res chain seq x y z
N MET A 1 -10.40 -12.86 -7.85
CA MET A 1 -9.42 -11.91 -7.30
C MET A 1 -9.55 -11.95 -5.80
N GLY A 2 -8.51 -12.35 -5.09
CA GLY A 2 -8.55 -12.51 -3.64
C GLY A 2 -8.28 -11.19 -2.92
N LYS A 3 -8.67 -11.11 -1.64
CA LYS A 3 -8.37 -9.94 -0.77
C LYS A 3 -6.88 -9.55 -0.77
N LYS A 4 -5.99 -10.53 -0.94
CA LYS A 4 -4.55 -10.32 -1.08
C LYS A 4 -4.20 -9.57 -2.37
N ASP A 5 -4.71 -10.04 -3.51
CA ASP A 5 -4.49 -9.42 -4.82
C ASP A 5 -4.95 -7.96 -4.81
N ASP A 6 -6.10 -7.67 -4.19
CA ASP A 6 -6.65 -6.32 -4.10
C ASP A 6 -5.75 -5.39 -3.27
N LEU A 7 -5.18 -5.89 -2.17
CA LEU A 7 -4.24 -5.14 -1.34
C LEU A 7 -2.90 -4.91 -2.06
N GLU A 8 -2.39 -5.92 -2.78
CA GLU A 8 -1.17 -5.79 -3.57
C GLU A 8 -1.33 -4.76 -4.70
N GLN A 9 -2.46 -4.79 -5.41
CA GLN A 9 -2.77 -3.79 -6.43
C GLN A 9 -2.92 -2.38 -5.86
N ARG A 10 -3.57 -2.25 -4.69
CA ARG A 10 -3.68 -0.98 -3.99
C ARG A 10 -2.32 -0.43 -3.59
N LEU A 11 -1.42 -1.30 -3.11
CA LEU A 11 -0.05 -0.92 -2.75
C LEU A 11 0.73 -0.39 -3.96
N ILE A 12 0.63 -1.06 -5.11
CA ILE A 12 1.27 -0.63 -6.36
C ILE A 12 0.76 0.77 -6.74
N LYS A 13 -0.55 0.99 -6.73
CA LYS A 13 -1.16 2.28 -7.06
C LYS A 13 -0.67 3.40 -6.14
N LEU A 14 -0.65 3.16 -4.83
CA LEU A 14 -0.17 4.14 -3.85
C LEU A 14 1.32 4.49 -4.06
N LYS A 15 2.17 3.51 -4.38
CA LYS A 15 3.59 3.76 -4.67
C LYS A 15 3.79 4.59 -5.95
N LEU A 16 2.98 4.37 -6.97
CA LEU A 16 2.99 5.18 -8.20
C LEU A 16 2.52 6.61 -7.92
N GLU A 17 1.41 6.78 -7.22
CA GLU A 17 0.87 8.09 -6.85
C GLU A 17 1.87 8.87 -5.97
N LYS A 18 2.52 8.19 -5.01
CA LYS A 18 3.60 8.78 -4.22
C LYS A 18 4.71 9.34 -5.12
N ARG A 19 5.14 8.55 -6.11
CA ARG A 19 6.21 8.97 -7.03
C ARG A 19 5.81 10.21 -7.82
N GLU A 20 4.58 10.28 -8.30
CA GLU A 20 4.06 11.46 -9.00
C GLU A 20 4.04 12.70 -8.10
N LEU A 21 3.59 12.55 -6.85
CA LEU A 21 3.59 13.65 -5.89
C LEU A 21 5.01 14.14 -5.54
N VAL A 22 5.96 13.21 -5.34
CA VAL A 22 7.37 13.56 -5.09
C VAL A 22 7.94 14.33 -6.28
N LEU A 23 7.71 13.86 -7.51
CA LEU A 23 8.16 14.54 -8.72
C LEU A 23 7.53 15.92 -8.88
N ALA A 24 6.29 16.09 -8.42
CA ALA A 24 5.60 17.37 -8.38
C ALA A 24 6.00 18.26 -7.19
N GLY A 25 6.91 17.83 -6.31
CA GLY A 25 7.30 18.57 -5.10
C GLY A 25 6.19 18.70 -4.06
N LYS A 26 5.18 17.81 -4.09
CA LYS A 26 4.02 17.82 -3.20
C LYS A 26 4.25 16.96 -1.96
N ASN A 27 3.50 17.25 -0.90
CA ASN A 27 3.50 16.46 0.32
C ASN A 27 2.95 15.04 0.09
N THR A 28 3.64 14.03 0.60
CA THR A 28 3.24 12.61 0.48
C THR A 28 2.81 11.95 1.78
N GLY A 29 2.75 12.68 2.90
CA GLY A 29 2.55 12.12 4.23
C GLY A 29 1.29 11.25 4.33
N LYS A 30 0.19 11.69 3.70
CA LYS A 30 -1.04 10.90 3.64
C LYS A 30 -0.87 9.60 2.83
N ILE A 31 -0.11 9.63 1.74
CA ILE A 31 0.17 8.41 0.96
C ILE A 31 1.08 7.47 1.75
N ASP A 32 2.03 8.01 2.50
CA ASP A 32 2.92 7.24 3.36
C ASP A 32 2.16 6.49 4.46
N GLU A 33 1.17 7.13 5.09
CA GLU A 33 0.27 6.48 6.05
C GLU A 33 -0.56 5.36 5.39
N LEU A 34 -1.17 5.64 4.23
CA LEU A 34 -1.96 4.64 3.50
C LEU A 34 -1.12 3.44 3.05
N ILE A 35 0.14 3.65 2.66
CA ILE A 35 1.07 2.56 2.32
C ILE A 35 1.31 1.68 3.54
N LYS A 36 1.58 2.27 4.72
CA LYS A 36 1.80 1.52 5.96
C LYS A 36 0.59 0.69 6.36
N GLU A 37 -0.62 1.24 6.24
CA GLU A 37 -1.86 0.52 6.52
C GLU A 37 -2.02 -0.71 5.62
N VAL A 38 -1.77 -0.55 4.32
CA VAL A 38 -1.87 -1.66 3.35
C VAL A 38 -0.78 -2.71 3.59
N GLU A 39 0.45 -2.30 3.90
CA GLU A 39 1.54 -3.22 4.25
C GLU A 39 1.24 -4.01 5.54
N ALA A 40 0.64 -3.36 6.55
CA ALA A 40 0.19 -4.03 7.77
C ALA A 40 -0.92 -5.06 7.49
N ALA A 41 -1.93 -4.69 6.70
CA ALA A 41 -3.02 -5.60 6.33
C ALA A 41 -2.51 -6.81 5.52
N LEU A 42 -1.54 -6.60 4.62
CA LEU A 42 -0.89 -7.69 3.87
C LEU A 42 -0.10 -8.62 4.79
N LYS A 43 0.59 -8.05 5.80
CA LYS A 43 1.33 -8.83 6.79
C LYS A 43 0.38 -9.67 7.64
N GLU A 44 -0.67 -9.08 8.18
CA GLU A 44 -1.71 -9.80 8.96
C GLU A 44 -2.35 -10.91 8.15
N LEU A 45 -2.69 -10.65 6.88
CA LEU A 45 -3.28 -11.65 5.99
C LEU A 45 -2.31 -12.81 5.71
N ASN A 46 -1.02 -12.53 5.53
CA ASN A 46 0.00 -13.56 5.34
C ASN A 46 0.26 -14.35 6.64
N GLU A 47 0.25 -13.71 7.81
CA GLU A 47 0.43 -14.38 9.10
C GLU A 47 -0.78 -15.28 9.44
N PHE A 48 -2.01 -14.84 9.11
CA PHE A 48 -3.22 -15.62 9.30
C PHE A 48 -3.30 -16.86 8.41
N CYS A 49 -2.79 -16.79 7.17
CA CYS A 49 -2.78 -17.94 6.25
C CYS A 49 -1.66 -18.95 6.50
N ASN A 50 -0.66 -18.62 7.33
CA ASN A 50 0.45 -19.51 7.70
C ASN A 50 0.28 -20.14 9.11
N SER A 51 -0.88 -19.93 9.76
CA SER A 51 -1.23 -20.47 11.08
C SER A 51 -2.13 -21.70 10.99
#